data_AF-A0A5C6C017-F1
#
_entry.id   AF-A0A5C6C017-F1
#
_cell.length_a   1.000
_cell.length_b   1.000
_cell.length_c   1.000
_cell.angle_alpha   90.00
_cell.angle_beta   90.00
_cell.angle_gamma   90.00
#
_symmetry.space_group_name_H-M   'P 1'
#
loop_
_entity.id
_entity.type
_entity.pdbx_description
1 polymer ?
#
loop_
_entity_poly.entity_id
_entity_poly.type
_entity_poly.pdbx_seq_one_letter_code
_entity_poly.pdbx_strand_id
1 'polypeptide(L)'
;MRLMNIERPIIPRQIVPRQIVPGISLNAAGHATIDPSVHDALFDLALRLETPTRLPVDFEHVVAAIVMAAHQNEIDAGRSLSADDTGLIEILTPHIKSVFARYGGNVGSDE
;
A
#
# COMPACT_ATOMS: atom_id res chain seq x y z
N MET A 1 17.67 -35.09 -42.30
CA MET A 1 16.56 -34.29 -41.73
C MET A 1 16.89 -34.02 -40.27
N ARG A 2 17.33 -32.79 -39.93
CA ARG A 2 17.68 -32.40 -38.55
C ARG A 2 16.56 -31.49 -38.05
N LEU A 3 15.85 -31.92 -37.02
CA LEU A 3 14.82 -31.13 -36.35
C LEU A 3 15.52 -29.98 -35.60
N MET A 4 15.19 -28.75 -35.95
CA MET A 4 15.61 -27.56 -35.21
C MET A 4 14.72 -27.45 -33.96
N ASN A 5 15.28 -27.74 -32.79
CA ASN A 5 14.67 -27.38 -31.51
C ASN A 5 14.72 -25.85 -31.37
N ILE A 6 13.60 -25.20 -31.59
CA ILE A 6 13.37 -23.81 -31.18
C ILE A 6 13.08 -23.79 -29.69
N GLU A 7 14.14 -23.65 -28.89
CA GLU A 7 14.03 -23.30 -27.47
C GLU A 7 13.39 -21.92 -27.39
N ARG A 8 12.10 -21.87 -27.04
CA ARG A 8 11.42 -20.59 -26.80
C ARG A 8 12.13 -19.91 -25.62
N PRO A 9 12.46 -18.60 -25.71
CA PRO A 9 13.03 -17.90 -24.58
C PRO A 9 12.05 -17.95 -23.41
N ILE A 10 12.50 -18.52 -22.30
CA ILE A 10 11.86 -18.37 -20.99
C ILE A 10 11.91 -16.89 -20.63
N ILE A 11 10.82 -16.16 -20.92
CA ILE A 11 10.64 -14.81 -20.40
C ILE A 11 10.51 -14.98 -18.88
N PRO A 12 11.46 -14.50 -18.04
CA PRO A 12 11.23 -14.50 -16.61
C PRO A 12 9.94 -13.72 -16.40
N ARG A 13 8.97 -14.30 -15.68
CA ARG A 13 7.71 -13.62 -15.33
C ARG A 13 8.10 -12.31 -14.67
N GLN A 14 8.10 -11.22 -15.43
CA GLN A 14 8.36 -9.89 -14.88
C GLN A 14 7.34 -9.72 -13.78
N ILE A 15 7.84 -9.55 -12.57
CA ILE A 15 7.06 -9.34 -11.36
C ILE A 15 6.59 -7.90 -11.46
N VAL A 16 5.65 -7.62 -12.37
CA VAL A 16 5.13 -6.26 -12.56
C VAL A 16 4.49 -5.86 -11.22
N PRO A 17 4.97 -4.80 -10.57
CA PRO A 17 4.36 -4.32 -9.34
C PRO A 17 2.88 -4.06 -9.58
N ARG A 18 2.03 -4.58 -8.68
CA ARG A 18 0.60 -4.33 -8.72
C ARG A 18 0.34 -2.97 -8.10
N GLN A 19 -0.08 -2.01 -8.89
CA GLN A 19 -0.58 -0.74 -8.37
C GLN A 19 -1.83 -1.00 -7.52
N ILE A 20 -1.82 -0.48 -6.28
CA ILE A 20 -2.95 -0.61 -5.34
C ILE A 20 -3.76 0.67 -5.23
N VAL A 21 -3.11 1.82 -5.39
CA VAL A 21 -3.67 3.16 -5.57
C VAL A 21 -2.70 3.97 -6.46
N PRO A 22 -3.11 5.08 -7.09
CA PRO A 22 -2.18 5.94 -7.82
C PRO A 22 -0.98 6.32 -6.95
N GLY A 23 0.24 6.08 -7.46
CA GLY A 23 1.49 6.36 -6.74
C GLY A 23 1.93 5.31 -5.71
N ILE A 24 1.18 4.22 -5.48
CA ILE A 24 1.60 3.13 -4.59
C ILE A 24 1.43 1.78 -5.28
N SER A 25 2.50 0.99 -5.29
CA SER A 25 2.51 -0.36 -5.88
C SER A 25 3.10 -1.40 -4.94
N LEU A 26 2.67 -2.65 -5.05
CA LEU A 26 3.22 -3.79 -4.33
C LEU A 26 3.96 -4.72 -5.28
N ASN A 27 5.16 -5.15 -4.90
CA ASN A 27 5.82 -6.27 -5.57
C ASN A 27 5.25 -7.62 -5.07
N ALA A 28 5.68 -8.74 -5.68
CA ALA A 28 5.20 -10.07 -5.26
C ALA A 28 5.68 -10.51 -3.86
N ALA A 29 6.68 -9.84 -3.28
CA ALA A 29 7.11 -10.07 -1.91
C ALA A 29 6.26 -9.27 -0.90
N GLY A 30 5.35 -8.40 -1.36
CA GLY A 30 4.52 -7.55 -0.51
C GLY A 30 5.19 -6.23 -0.10
N HIS A 31 6.36 -5.89 -0.65
CA HIS A 31 6.98 -4.58 -0.40
C HIS A 31 6.25 -3.49 -1.17
N ALA A 32 5.89 -2.42 -0.46
CA ALA A 32 5.31 -1.23 -1.05
C ALA A 32 6.41 -0.36 -1.66
N THR A 33 6.20 0.07 -2.90
CA THR A 33 6.94 1.16 -3.55
C THR A 33 6.02 2.36 -3.62
N ILE A 34 6.52 3.51 -3.17
CA ILE A 34 5.76 4.75 -3.05
C ILE A 34 6.42 5.79 -3.96
N ASP A 35 5.61 6.39 -4.81
CA ASP A 35 6.02 7.51 -5.65
C ASP A 35 6.10 8.79 -4.79
N PRO A 36 7.18 9.59 -4.90
CA PRO A 36 7.31 10.84 -4.15
C PRO A 36 6.13 11.81 -4.32
N SER A 37 5.42 11.76 -5.44
CA SER A 37 4.27 12.63 -5.72
C SER A 37 3.09 12.44 -4.78
N VAL A 38 3.00 11.31 -4.05
CA VAL A 38 1.93 11.06 -3.08
C VAL A 38 2.33 11.28 -1.64
N HIS A 39 3.57 11.69 -1.36
CA HIS A 39 4.06 11.86 0.01
C HIS A 39 3.24 12.90 0.79
N ASP A 40 2.98 14.07 0.22
CA ASP A 40 2.20 15.12 0.88
C ASP A 40 0.79 14.62 1.22
N ALA A 41 0.14 13.91 0.30
CA ALA A 41 -1.18 13.32 0.54
C ALA A 41 -1.17 12.27 1.66
N LEU A 42 -0.09 11.48 1.79
CA LEU A 42 0.08 10.52 2.86
C LEU A 42 0.32 11.18 4.23
N PHE A 43 1.10 12.27 4.27
CA PHE A 43 1.29 13.06 5.49
C PHE A 43 -0.01 13.72 5.94
N ASP A 44 -0.75 14.34 5.03
CA ASP A 44 -2.04 14.96 5.34
C ASP A 44 -3.05 13.91 5.83
N LEU A 45 -3.05 12.72 5.23
CA LEU A 45 -3.86 11.58 5.69
C LEU A 45 -3.47 11.14 7.11
N ALA A 46 -2.18 11.04 7.41
CA ALA A 46 -1.71 10.68 8.75
C ALA A 46 -2.26 11.65 9.81
N LEU A 47 -2.12 12.96 9.57
CA LEU A 47 -2.66 14.01 10.45
C LEU A 47 -4.18 13.90 10.62
N ARG A 48 -4.92 13.68 9.53
CA ARG A 48 -6.37 13.53 9.59
C ARG A 48 -6.81 12.27 10.34
N LEU A 49 -6.02 11.20 10.28
CA LEU A 49 -6.32 9.92 10.91
C LEU A 49 -6.03 9.90 12.42
N GLU A 50 -5.20 10.79 12.96
CA GLU A 50 -4.91 10.84 14.40
C GLU A 50 -6.16 11.01 15.26
N THR A 51 -7.06 11.92 14.89
CA THR A 51 -8.29 12.21 15.66
C THR A 51 -9.27 11.03 15.71
N PRO A 52 -9.71 10.43 14.58
CA PRO A 52 -10.66 9.31 14.59
C PRO A 52 -10.05 8.02 15.15
N THR A 53 -8.72 7.87 15.08
CA THR A 53 -8.03 6.70 15.64
C THR A 53 -7.68 6.85 17.11
N ARG A 54 -7.43 8.09 17.57
CA ARG A 54 -6.82 8.43 18.86
C ARG A 54 -5.43 7.80 19.04
N LEU A 55 -4.67 7.75 17.96
CA LEU A 55 -3.32 7.15 17.90
C LEU A 55 -2.35 8.12 17.22
N PRO A 56 -1.04 8.03 17.51
CA PRO A 56 -0.02 8.86 16.87
C PRO A 56 0.29 8.32 15.47
N VAL A 57 -0.59 8.60 14.50
CA VAL A 57 -0.49 8.06 13.14
C VAL A 57 0.64 8.72 12.38
N ASP A 58 1.47 7.91 11.73
CA ASP A 58 2.58 8.37 10.88
C ASP A 58 2.44 7.76 9.46
N PHE A 59 3.25 8.25 8.54
CA PHE A 59 3.37 7.82 7.15
C PHE A 59 3.34 6.29 6.99
N GLU A 60 4.17 5.56 7.74
CA GLU A 60 4.27 4.10 7.65
C GLU A 60 2.98 3.39 8.07
N HIS A 61 2.26 3.94 9.05
CA HIS A 61 0.97 3.43 9.49
C HIS A 61 -0.08 3.57 8.37
N VAL A 62 -0.11 4.72 7.70
CA VAL A 62 -1.02 4.98 6.59
C VAL A 62 -0.74 4.02 5.43
N VAL A 63 0.53 3.84 5.06
CA VAL A 63 0.92 2.89 4.01
C VAL A 63 0.51 1.47 4.37
N ALA A 64 0.78 1.02 5.60
CA ALA A 64 0.38 -0.30 6.06
C ALA A 64 -1.15 -0.49 6.00
N ALA A 65 -1.92 0.51 6.43
CA ALA A 65 -3.38 0.49 6.36
C ALA A 65 -3.90 0.44 4.91
N ILE A 66 -3.30 1.20 3.98
CA ILE A 66 -3.63 1.16 2.55
C ILE A 66 -3.36 -0.25 1.99
N VAL A 67 -2.22 -0.85 2.31
CA VAL A 67 -1.89 -2.22 1.87
C VAL A 67 -2.90 -3.23 2.41
N MET A 68 -3.29 -3.11 3.69
CA MET A 68 -4.30 -3.98 4.31
C MET A 68 -5.69 -3.81 3.69
N ALA A 69 -6.11 -2.57 3.40
CA ALA A 69 -7.38 -2.28 2.75
C ALA A 69 -7.41 -2.78 1.29
N ALA A 70 -6.31 -2.61 0.56
CA ALA A 70 -6.18 -3.08 -0.82
C ALA A 70 -6.22 -4.61 -0.90
N HIS A 71 -5.62 -5.31 0.06
CA HIS A 71 -5.70 -6.76 0.16
C HIS A 71 -7.14 -7.25 0.41
N GLN A 72 -7.96 -6.44 1.10
CA GLN A 72 -9.38 -6.71 1.35
C GLN A 72 -10.31 -6.19 0.23
N ASN A 73 -9.76 -5.61 -0.83
CA ASN A 73 -10.50 -4.96 -1.94
C ASN A 73 -11.42 -3.81 -1.49
N GLU A 74 -11.06 -3.13 -0.39
CA GLU A 74 -11.80 -1.97 0.12
C GLU A 74 -11.35 -0.65 -0.52
N ILE A 75 -10.14 -0.64 -1.07
CA ILE A 75 -9.62 0.40 -1.94
C ILE A 75 -9.16 -0.20 -3.27
N ASP A 76 -9.29 0.56 -4.34
CA ASP A 76 -8.93 0.15 -5.68
C ASP A 76 -7.90 1.08 -6.33
N ALA A 77 -7.27 0.58 -7.40
CA ALA A 77 -6.17 1.26 -8.08
C ALA A 77 -6.54 2.60 -8.73
N GLY A 78 -7.84 2.92 -8.86
CA GLY A 78 -8.36 4.19 -9.37
C GLY A 78 -8.66 5.22 -8.28
N ARG A 79 -8.65 4.84 -7.00
CA ARG A 79 -8.95 5.78 -5.91
C ARG A 79 -7.74 6.66 -5.58
N SER A 80 -7.86 7.95 -5.84
CA SER A 80 -6.85 8.94 -5.45
C SER A 80 -6.78 9.07 -3.92
N LEU A 81 -5.56 9.23 -3.40
CA LEU A 81 -5.33 9.53 -2.00
C LEU A 81 -5.61 11.01 -1.73
N SER A 82 -6.52 11.28 -0.80
CA SER A 82 -6.84 12.63 -0.35
C SER A 82 -7.25 12.63 1.11
N ALA A 83 -6.70 13.58 1.86
CA ALA A 83 -7.03 13.80 3.26
C ALA A 83 -8.42 14.41 3.48
N ASP A 84 -9.09 14.90 2.43
CA ASP A 84 -10.46 15.40 2.48
C ASP A 84 -11.49 14.35 2.07
N ASP A 85 -11.05 13.15 1.66
CA ASP A 85 -11.93 12.02 1.37
C ASP A 85 -12.34 11.32 2.67
N THR A 86 -13.49 11.74 3.22
CA THR A 86 -14.06 11.13 4.44
C THR A 86 -14.27 9.62 4.31
N GLY A 87 -14.63 9.12 3.11
CA GLY A 87 -14.82 7.69 2.89
C GLY A 87 -13.50 6.92 2.99
N LEU A 88 -12.41 7.50 2.50
CA LEU A 88 -11.07 6.94 2.68
C LEU A 88 -10.65 6.92 4.15
N ILE A 89 -10.92 8.01 4.90
CA ILE A 89 -10.64 8.07 6.34
C ILE A 89 -11.42 6.98 7.11
N GLU A 90 -12.69 6.78 6.78
CA GLU A 90 -13.54 5.75 7.40
C GLU A 90 -13.02 4.34 7.12
N ILE A 91 -12.56 4.07 5.89
CA ILE A 91 -11.96 2.79 5.51
C ILE A 91 -10.63 2.56 6.25
N LEU A 92 -9.75 3.56 6.29
CA LEU A 92 -8.40 3.40 6.86
C LEU A 92 -8.39 3.35 8.39
N THR A 93 -9.32 4.02 9.06
CA THR A 93 -9.39 4.08 10.53
C THR A 93 -9.33 2.70 11.24
N PRO A 94 -10.16 1.69 10.88
CA PRO A 94 -10.09 0.36 11.49
C PRO A 94 -8.78 -0.37 11.18
N HIS A 95 -8.18 -0.17 10.00
CA HIS A 95 -6.89 -0.78 9.65
C HIS A 95 -5.74 -0.17 10.44
N ILE A 96 -5.71 1.16 10.61
CA ILE A 96 -4.71 1.83 11.45
C ILE A 96 -4.76 1.27 12.88
N LYS A 97 -5.96 1.18 13.47
CA LYS A 97 -6.12 0.58 14.81
C LYS A 97 -5.59 -0.86 14.87
N SER A 98 -5.79 -1.63 13.80
CA SER A 98 -5.28 -3.00 13.68
C SER A 98 -3.76 -3.05 13.56
N VAL A 99 -3.14 -2.13 12.81
CA VAL A 99 -1.68 -1.99 12.70
C VAL A 99 -1.08 -1.72 14.07
N PHE A 100 -1.60 -0.73 14.79
CA PHE A 100 -1.14 -0.43 16.15
C PHE A 100 -1.34 -1.59 17.13
N ALA A 101 -2.49 -2.26 17.09
CA ALA A 101 -2.76 -3.39 17.97
C ALA A 101 -1.82 -4.58 17.70
N ARG A 102 -1.37 -4.77 16.45
CA ARG A 102 -0.53 -5.90 16.05
C ARG A 102 0.97 -5.62 16.17
N TYR A 103 1.40 -4.40 15.90
CA TYR A 103 2.82 -4.03 15.80
C TYR A 103 3.25 -2.97 16.81
N GLY A 104 2.36 -2.57 17.73
CA GLY A 104 2.68 -1.60 18.79
C GLY A 104 2.99 -0.19 18.29
N GLY A 105 2.66 0.13 17.03
CA GLY A 105 3.03 1.38 16.38
C GLY A 105 4.41 1.38 15.71
N ASN A 106 5.05 0.22 15.56
CA ASN A 106 6.33 0.08 14.88
C ASN A 106 6.15 -0.73 13.58
N VAL A 107 6.01 -0.02 12.45
CA VAL A 107 5.89 -0.62 11.11
C VAL A 107 7.06 -0.12 10.28
N GLY A 108 7.92 -1.02 9.77
CA GLY A 108 9.10 -0.62 8.98
C GLY A 108 10.44 -1.16 9.50
N SER A 109 10.45 -1.87 10.63
CA SER A 109 11.64 -2.58 11.11
C SER A 109 11.70 -3.99 10.52
N ASP A 110 12.26 -4.12 9.32
CA ASP A 110 13.01 -5.33 8.98
C ASP A 110 14.36 -5.23 9.72
N GLU A 111 14.71 -6.25 10.50
CA GLU A 111 16.06 -6.40 11.07
C GLU A 111 17.11 -6.65 9.98
#